data_AF-A0A117NMH1-F1
#
_entry.id   AF-A0A117NMH1-F1
#
_cell.length_a   1.000
_cell.length_b   1.000
_cell.length_c   1.000
_cell.angle_alpha   90.00
_cell.angle_beta   90.00
_cell.angle_gamma   90.00
#
_symmetry.space_group_name_H-M   'P 1'
#
loop_
_entity.id
_entity.type
_entity.pdbx_description
1 polymer ?
#
loop_
_entity_poly.entity_id
_entity_poly.type
_entity_poly.pdbx_seq_one_letter_code
_entity_poly.pdbx_strand_id
1 'polypeptide(L)'
;MSEPTSRTEARQKATDIKKKQSECLAGLPPNTLHISLYIRSDPPLPNDFHWAFYLHKGTSSTPGGTKYHARGIGGGWIAGHETTTGIFAENFLCVIIQIATIPPSAHERVDEIMRSYDKSLNSIPRITCRVWILTVLRILVDEGFVHCDIGELEKDCLGFGNEHSATASANEQPRPVVKSRVSS
;
A
#
# COMPACT_ATOMS: atom_id res chain seq x y z
N MET A 1 -25.94 -26.98 -2.14
CA MET A 1 -26.47 -26.07 -1.10
C MET A 1 -25.47 -26.08 0.03
N SER A 2 -24.75 -24.98 0.27
CA SER A 2 -23.77 -24.90 1.35
C SER A 2 -24.51 -24.62 2.66
N GLU A 3 -24.27 -25.41 3.71
CA GLU A 3 -24.84 -25.13 5.03
C GLU A 3 -24.38 -23.76 5.54
N PRO A 4 -25.27 -22.98 6.18
CA PRO A 4 -24.90 -21.69 6.75
C PRO A 4 -23.88 -21.89 7.86
N THR A 5 -22.70 -21.30 7.70
CA THR A 5 -21.62 -21.31 8.70
C THR A 5 -22.16 -20.81 10.05
N SER A 6 -21.88 -21.55 11.12
CA SER A 6 -22.37 -21.17 12.44
C SER A 6 -21.76 -19.84 12.90
N ARG A 7 -22.49 -19.08 13.72
CA ARG A 7 -22.01 -17.81 14.27
C ARG A 7 -20.69 -17.96 15.05
N THR A 8 -20.46 -19.13 15.65
CA THR A 8 -19.25 -19.44 16.41
C THR A 8 -18.05 -19.63 15.47
N GLU A 9 -18.20 -20.38 14.38
CA GLU A 9 -17.15 -20.57 13.38
C GLU A 9 -16.77 -19.26 12.67
N ALA A 10 -17.77 -18.43 12.34
CA ALA A 10 -17.52 -17.12 11.75
C ALA A 10 -16.70 -16.21 12.68
N ARG A 11 -17.00 -16.24 13.99
CA ARG A 11 -16.23 -15.51 15.01
C ARG A 11 -14.81 -16.03 15.16
N GLN A 12 -14.63 -17.36 15.18
CA GLN A 12 -13.30 -17.96 15.28
C GLN A 12 -12.45 -17.58 14.06
N LYS A 13 -13.00 -17.72 12.84
CA LYS A 13 -12.34 -17.31 11.60
C LYS A 13 -11.91 -15.84 11.63
N ALA A 14 -12.77 -14.94 12.12
CA ALA A 14 -12.44 -13.52 12.24
C ALA A 14 -11.31 -13.27 13.24
N THR A 15 -11.27 -13.99 14.37
CA THR A 15 -10.18 -13.91 15.35
C THR A 15 -8.87 -14.41 14.76
N ASP A 16 -8.89 -15.53 14.03
CA ASP A 16 -7.70 -16.10 13.40
C ASP A 16 -7.14 -15.17 12.31
N ILE A 17 -8.01 -14.55 11.52
CA ILE A 17 -7.61 -13.53 10.53
C ILE A 17 -6.94 -12.35 11.23
N LYS A 18 -7.55 -11.80 12.28
CA LYS A 18 -6.96 -10.68 13.03
C LYS A 18 -5.59 -11.03 13.60
N LYS A 19 -5.44 -12.23 14.16
CA LYS A 19 -4.16 -12.71 14.67
C LYS A 19 -3.10 -12.76 13.56
N LYS A 20 -3.42 -13.37 12.41
CA LYS A 20 -2.50 -13.42 11.26
C LYS A 20 -2.13 -12.03 10.74
N GLN A 21 -3.09 -11.11 10.67
CA GLN A 21 -2.84 -9.72 10.26
C GLN A 21 -1.89 -8.99 11.23
N SER A 22 -2.06 -9.20 12.55
CA SER A 22 -1.14 -8.65 13.56
C SER A 22 0.26 -9.26 13.47
N GLU A 23 0.36 -10.56 13.23
CA GLU A 23 1.64 -11.25 13.02
C GLU A 23 2.35 -10.74 11.76
N CYS A 24 1.62 -10.55 10.65
CA CYS A 24 2.16 -9.94 9.43
C CYS A 24 2.68 -8.51 9.69
N LEU A 25 1.92 -7.69 10.42
CA LEU A 25 2.35 -6.33 10.77
C LEU A 25 3.61 -6.33 11.63
N ALA A 26 3.69 -7.21 12.62
CA ALA A 26 4.87 -7.34 13.47
C ALA A 26 6.09 -7.90 12.73
N GLY A 27 5.86 -8.65 11.64
CA GLY A 27 6.89 -9.19 10.76
C GLY A 27 7.44 -8.20 9.73
N LEU A 28 6.80 -7.03 9.54
CA LEU A 28 7.36 -6.00 8.65
C LEU A 28 8.64 -5.42 9.25
N PRO A 29 9.74 -5.32 8.48
CA PRO A 29 10.93 -4.66 8.98
C PRO A 29 10.65 -3.18 9.26
N PRO A 30 11.09 -2.62 10.40
CA PRO A 30 10.88 -1.22 10.72
C PRO A 30 11.53 -0.31 9.68
N ASN A 31 10.98 0.89 9.55
CA ASN A 31 11.52 1.97 8.71
C ASN A 31 11.57 1.63 7.21
N THR A 32 10.59 0.85 6.73
CA THR A 32 10.52 0.44 5.33
C THR A 32 9.40 1.18 4.61
N LEU A 33 9.71 1.65 3.39
CA LEU A 33 8.76 2.27 2.50
C LEU A 33 8.21 1.22 1.53
N HIS A 34 6.89 1.23 1.38
CA HIS A 34 6.17 0.29 0.51
C HIS A 34 5.22 1.01 -0.43
N ILE A 35 4.91 0.36 -1.54
CA ILE A 35 3.73 0.64 -2.37
C ILE A 35 2.69 -0.44 -2.08
N SER A 36 1.49 -0.02 -1.69
CA SER A 36 0.33 -0.89 -1.48
C SER A 36 -0.63 -0.78 -2.67
N LEU A 37 -1.05 -1.92 -3.20
CA LEU A 37 -2.02 -2.00 -4.29
C LEU A 37 -3.35 -2.53 -3.79
N TYR A 38 -4.45 -2.01 -4.35
CA TYR A 38 -5.81 -2.42 -4.02
C TYR A 38 -6.60 -2.69 -5.30
N ILE A 39 -7.36 -3.77 -5.34
CA ILE A 39 -8.25 -4.05 -6.48
C ILE A 39 -9.36 -3.01 -6.55
N ARG A 40 -9.83 -2.69 -7.76
CA ARG A 40 -10.89 -1.69 -8.01
C ARG A 40 -12.20 -2.29 -8.49
N SER A 41 -12.18 -3.57 -8.84
CA SER A 41 -13.27 -4.29 -9.46
C SER A 41 -13.26 -5.75 -9.01
N ASP A 42 -14.44 -6.37 -9.04
CA ASP A 42 -14.64 -7.80 -8.85
C ASP A 42 -15.56 -8.29 -9.99
N PRO A 43 -15.06 -9.08 -10.96
CA PRO A 43 -13.69 -9.61 -11.04
C PRO A 43 -12.63 -8.51 -11.32
N PRO A 44 -11.38 -8.68 -10.85
CA PRO A 44 -10.31 -7.70 -11.05
C PRO A 44 -9.92 -7.57 -12.53
N LEU A 45 -9.68 -6.32 -12.97
CA LEU A 45 -9.11 -6.04 -14.29
C LEU A 45 -7.58 -5.98 -14.24
N PRO A 46 -6.87 -6.50 -15.27
CA PRO A 46 -5.41 -6.40 -15.34
C PRO A 46 -4.93 -4.96 -15.28
N ASN A 47 -3.90 -4.71 -14.47
CA ASN A 47 -3.26 -3.40 -14.27
C ASN A 47 -4.16 -2.28 -13.73
N ASP A 48 -5.36 -2.60 -13.21
CA ASP A 48 -6.29 -1.63 -12.64
C ASP A 48 -6.32 -1.69 -11.11
N PHE A 49 -5.41 -0.92 -10.50
CA PHE A 49 -5.26 -0.87 -9.05
C PHE A 49 -5.41 0.55 -8.52
N HIS A 50 -5.90 0.68 -7.29
CA HIS A 50 -5.62 1.86 -6.47
C HIS A 50 -4.25 1.69 -5.81
N TRP A 51 -3.52 2.79 -5.68
CA TRP A 51 -2.14 2.81 -5.21
C TRP A 51 -2.01 3.75 -4.03
N ALA A 52 -1.22 3.34 -3.04
CA ALA A 52 -0.84 4.14 -1.89
C ALA A 52 0.61 3.87 -1.52
N PHE A 53 1.29 4.85 -0.92
CA PHE A 53 2.51 4.58 -0.17
C PHE A 53 2.17 4.14 1.25
N TYR A 54 3.04 3.32 1.83
CA TYR A 54 3.01 3.00 3.25
C TYR A 54 4.43 3.04 3.81
N LEU A 55 4.71 4.06 4.63
CA LEU A 55 5.95 4.13 5.41
C LEU A 55 5.70 3.42 6.75
N HIS A 56 6.19 2.19 6.84
CA HIS A 56 6.15 1.44 8.08
C HIS A 56 7.24 1.96 9.01
N LYS A 57 6.83 2.53 10.14
CA LYS A 57 7.74 3.01 11.21
C LYS A 57 7.69 2.09 12.43
N GLY A 58 6.89 1.03 12.31
CA GLY A 58 6.42 0.25 13.43
C GLY A 58 7.55 -0.49 14.11
N THR A 59 7.51 -0.51 15.43
CA THR A 59 8.30 -1.43 16.25
C THR A 59 7.34 -2.36 16.97
N SER A 60 7.88 -3.35 17.70
CA SER A 60 7.05 -4.23 18.53
C SER A 60 6.24 -3.47 19.59
N SER A 61 6.71 -2.31 20.06
CA SER A 61 6.01 -1.48 21.06
C SER A 61 5.11 -0.39 20.46
N THR A 62 5.42 0.07 19.25
CA THR A 62 4.64 1.07 18.52
C THR A 62 4.36 0.57 17.11
N PRO A 63 3.41 -0.36 16.92
CA PRO A 63 3.17 -0.96 15.61
C PRO A 63 2.62 0.07 14.63
N GLY A 64 2.77 -0.19 13.33
CA GLY A 64 2.12 0.57 12.27
C GLY A 64 3.00 1.58 11.54
N GLY A 65 2.36 2.52 10.86
CA GLY A 65 3.05 3.45 9.96
C GLY A 65 2.09 4.51 9.45
N THR A 66 2.54 5.25 8.44
CA THR A 66 1.72 6.27 7.77
C THR A 66 1.43 5.81 6.35
N LYS A 67 0.14 5.79 5.99
CA LYS A 67 -0.32 5.57 4.62
C LYS A 67 -0.54 6.92 3.96
N TYR A 68 -0.06 7.05 2.72
CA TYR A 68 -0.20 8.25 1.91
C TYR A 68 -0.87 7.88 0.58
N HIS A 69 -1.94 8.58 0.22
CA HIS A 69 -2.60 8.35 -1.06
C HIS A 69 -3.26 9.60 -1.64
N ALA A 70 -3.55 9.55 -2.93
CA ALA A 70 -4.45 10.49 -3.59
C ALA A 70 -5.72 9.76 -4.02
N ARG A 71 -6.89 10.31 -3.68
CA ARG A 71 -8.20 9.73 -4.01
C ARG A 71 -9.06 10.71 -4.79
N GLY A 72 -9.76 10.20 -5.81
CA GLY A 72 -10.71 10.97 -6.59
C GLY A 72 -12.03 11.13 -5.83
N ILE A 73 -12.55 12.36 -5.71
CA ILE A 73 -13.85 12.68 -5.12
C ILE A 73 -14.53 13.76 -5.98
N GLY A 74 -15.76 13.47 -6.44
CA GLY A 74 -16.64 14.49 -7.02
C GLY A 74 -16.07 15.27 -8.22
N GLY A 75 -15.16 14.67 -9.00
CA GLY A 75 -14.50 15.31 -10.15
C GLY A 75 -13.13 15.92 -9.87
N GLY A 76 -12.68 15.92 -8.60
CA GLY A 76 -11.34 16.35 -8.20
C GLY A 76 -10.58 15.26 -7.45
N TRP A 77 -9.37 15.60 -7.01
CA TRP A 77 -8.47 14.75 -6.24
C TRP A 77 -8.12 15.40 -4.91
N ILE A 78 -8.06 14.58 -3.86
CA ILE A 78 -7.60 15.00 -2.53
C ILE A 78 -6.54 14.05 -1.99
N ALA A 79 -5.64 14.58 -1.19
CA ALA A 79 -4.64 13.80 -0.46
C ALA A 79 -5.28 13.21 0.81
N GLY A 80 -4.85 12.01 1.18
CA GLY A 80 -5.18 11.35 2.45
C GLY A 80 -3.90 10.77 3.05
N HIS A 81 -3.64 11.13 4.30
CA HIS A 81 -2.40 10.81 5.01
C HIS A 81 -2.77 10.34 6.41
N GLU A 82 -2.86 9.02 6.61
CA GLU A 82 -3.34 8.45 7.86
C GLU A 82 -2.28 7.61 8.55
N THR A 83 -2.08 7.84 9.85
CA THR A 83 -1.39 6.87 10.70
C THR A 83 -2.28 5.66 10.90
N THR A 84 -1.75 4.46 10.68
CA THR A 84 -2.51 3.22 10.74
C THR A 84 -1.70 2.05 11.30
N THR A 85 -2.35 1.27 12.16
CA THR A 85 -1.92 -0.08 12.59
C THR A 85 -2.68 -1.18 11.83
N GLY A 86 -3.60 -0.80 10.95
CA GLY A 86 -4.58 -1.70 10.34
C GLY A 86 -4.37 -1.93 8.85
N ILE A 87 -3.17 -1.71 8.30
CA ILE A 87 -2.92 -1.80 6.85
C ILE A 87 -3.40 -3.14 6.25
N PHE A 88 -3.14 -4.26 6.94
CA PHE A 88 -3.58 -5.60 6.51
C PHE A 88 -5.08 -5.86 6.63
N ALA A 89 -5.81 -5.01 7.35
CA ALA A 89 -7.26 -5.10 7.51
C ALA A 89 -8.02 -4.23 6.51
N GLU A 90 -7.31 -3.49 5.64
CA GLU A 90 -7.95 -2.62 4.66
C GLU A 90 -8.69 -3.42 3.57
N ASN A 91 -9.90 -2.98 3.26
CA ASN A 91 -10.70 -3.57 2.20
C ASN A 91 -9.98 -3.45 0.86
N PHE A 92 -10.12 -4.50 0.05
CA PHE A 92 -9.54 -4.59 -1.30
C PHE A 92 -8.01 -4.53 -1.37
N LEU A 93 -7.27 -4.51 -0.24
CA LEU A 93 -5.82 -4.64 -0.27
C LEU A 93 -5.46 -5.90 -1.08
N CYS A 94 -4.54 -5.75 -2.02
CA CYS A 94 -4.08 -6.81 -2.90
C CYS A 94 -2.70 -7.30 -2.46
N VAL A 95 -1.74 -6.39 -2.39
CA VAL A 95 -0.35 -6.69 -2.05
C VAL A 95 0.34 -5.45 -1.46
N ILE A 96 1.29 -5.66 -0.56
CA ILE A 96 2.21 -4.63 -0.07
C ILE A 96 3.61 -4.93 -0.61
N ILE A 97 4.22 -3.97 -1.29
CA ILE A 97 5.49 -4.15 -2.01
C ILE A 97 6.53 -3.25 -1.36
N GLN A 98 7.51 -3.82 -0.66
CA GLN A 98 8.62 -3.05 -0.09
C GLN A 98 9.52 -2.54 -1.21
N ILE A 99 9.75 -1.22 -1.24
CA ILE A 99 10.57 -0.57 -2.27
C ILE A 99 11.88 0.02 -1.75
N ALA A 100 11.95 0.37 -0.45
CA ALA A 100 13.16 0.92 0.17
C ALA A 100 13.17 0.78 1.69
N THR A 101 14.33 1.02 2.29
CA THR A 101 14.50 1.24 3.74
C THR A 101 14.88 2.71 3.97
N ILE A 102 14.07 3.43 4.75
CA ILE A 102 14.24 4.86 5.02
C ILE A 102 14.86 5.03 6.41
N PRO A 103 16.03 5.65 6.58
CA PRO A 103 16.60 5.87 7.90
C PRO A 103 15.66 6.73 8.77
N PRO A 104 15.55 6.49 10.09
CA PRO A 104 14.69 7.26 10.98
C PRO A 104 14.90 8.78 10.91
N SER A 105 16.16 9.21 10.73
CA SER A 105 16.52 10.63 10.59
C SER A 105 15.94 11.30 9.34
N ALA A 106 15.52 10.52 8.34
CA ALA A 106 14.93 11.04 7.10
C ALA A 106 13.40 10.97 7.07
N HIS A 107 12.74 10.46 8.13
CA HIS A 107 11.29 10.27 8.12
C HIS A 107 10.50 11.56 7.95
N GLU A 108 10.95 12.65 8.58
CA GLU A 108 10.34 13.97 8.43
C GLU A 108 10.47 14.47 6.98
N ARG A 109 11.67 14.35 6.40
CA ARG A 109 11.89 14.75 5.00
C ARG A 109 11.06 13.93 4.02
N VAL A 110 10.94 12.62 4.23
CA VAL A 110 10.07 11.77 3.41
C VAL A 110 8.60 12.17 3.57
N ASP A 111 8.14 12.52 4.78
CA ASP A 111 6.76 13.01 4.99
C ASP A 111 6.51 14.33 4.24
N GLU A 112 7.46 15.26 4.23
CA GLU A 112 7.39 16.49 3.43
C GLU A 112 7.26 16.20 1.93
N ILE A 113 8.06 15.25 1.41
CA ILE A 113 8.02 14.84 0.01
C ILE A 113 6.66 14.23 -0.33
N MET A 114 6.12 13.35 0.53
CA MET A 114 4.80 12.76 0.34
C MET A 114 3.70 13.82 0.28
N ARG A 115 3.86 14.96 0.97
CA ARG A 115 2.88 16.06 1.03
C ARG A 115 3.12 17.17 0.01
N SER A 116 4.18 17.08 -0.78
CA SER A 116 4.65 18.15 -1.69
C SER A 116 3.57 18.65 -2.67
N TYR A 117 2.60 17.80 -3.04
CA TYR A 117 1.53 18.13 -3.97
C TYR A 117 0.16 18.35 -3.33
N ASP A 118 0.02 18.30 -2.00
CA ASP A 118 -1.29 18.36 -1.32
C ASP A 118 -2.16 19.54 -1.78
N LYS A 119 -1.53 20.70 -2.00
CA LYS A 119 -2.21 21.95 -2.43
C LYS A 119 -2.37 22.08 -3.95
N SER A 120 -1.76 21.21 -4.74
CA SER A 120 -1.66 21.31 -6.20
C SER A 120 -2.01 20.01 -6.93
N LEU A 121 -2.57 19.01 -6.24
CA LEU A 121 -2.98 17.72 -6.81
C LEU A 121 -3.78 17.85 -8.10
N ASN A 122 -4.78 18.73 -8.11
CA ASN A 122 -5.67 18.94 -9.26
C ASN A 122 -5.01 19.68 -10.43
N SER A 123 -3.82 20.26 -10.22
CA SER A 123 -3.02 20.87 -11.26
C SER A 123 -2.10 19.86 -11.97
N ILE A 124 -1.96 18.63 -11.44
CA ILE A 124 -1.16 17.59 -12.07
C ILE A 124 -1.92 17.06 -13.31
N PRO A 125 -1.33 17.13 -14.52
CA PRO A 125 -2.00 16.69 -15.73
C PRO A 125 -2.39 15.21 -15.68
N ARG A 126 -3.67 14.91 -15.98
CA ARG A 126 -4.22 13.54 -15.99
C ARG A 126 -3.97 12.78 -14.67
N ILE A 127 -4.05 13.49 -13.56
CA ILE A 127 -3.84 12.94 -12.23
C ILE A 127 -4.68 11.68 -12.00
N THR A 128 -3.99 10.66 -11.49
CA THR A 128 -4.55 9.43 -10.91
C THR A 128 -3.74 9.10 -9.67
N CYS A 129 -4.22 8.18 -8.81
CA CYS A 129 -3.39 7.72 -7.68
C CYS A 129 -2.04 7.15 -8.17
N ARG A 130 -2.01 6.44 -9.30
CA ARG A 130 -0.77 5.92 -9.90
C ARG A 130 0.14 7.06 -10.35
N VAL A 131 -0.40 8.03 -11.10
CA VAL A 131 0.37 9.21 -11.55
C VAL A 131 0.92 9.99 -10.35
N TRP A 132 0.16 10.14 -9.27
CA TRP A 132 0.62 10.77 -8.04
C TRP A 132 1.79 10.01 -7.41
N ILE A 133 1.65 8.68 -7.24
CA ILE A 133 2.72 7.82 -6.73
C ILE A 133 4.00 7.98 -7.54
N LEU A 134 3.92 7.90 -8.87
CA LEU A 134 5.11 8.00 -9.74
C LEU A 134 5.73 9.41 -9.71
N THR A 135 4.91 10.45 -9.56
CA THR A 135 5.39 11.83 -9.41
C THR A 135 6.16 12.02 -8.10
N VAL A 136 5.60 11.54 -6.98
CA VAL A 136 6.28 11.60 -5.67
C VAL A 136 7.51 10.69 -5.63
N LEU A 137 7.42 9.50 -6.24
CA LEU A 137 8.54 8.57 -6.36
C LEU A 137 9.73 9.19 -7.09
N ARG A 138 9.49 10.03 -8.10
CA ARG A 138 10.58 10.77 -8.77
C ARG A 138 11.38 11.61 -7.78
N ILE A 139 10.71 12.36 -6.90
CA ILE A 139 11.38 13.17 -5.88
C ILE A 139 12.16 12.27 -4.91
N LEU A 140 11.58 11.15 -4.48
CA LEU A 140 12.27 10.18 -3.62
C LEU A 140 13.52 9.58 -4.27
N VAL A 141 13.49 9.33 -5.58
CA VAL A 141 14.65 8.84 -6.36
C VAL A 141 15.69 9.93 -6.51
N ASP A 142 15.28 11.15 -6.85
CA ASP A 142 16.18 12.28 -7.05
C ASP A 142 16.89 12.68 -5.73
N GLU A 143 16.24 12.50 -4.58
CA GLU A 143 16.83 12.68 -3.25
C GLU A 143 17.57 11.44 -2.71
N GLY A 144 17.62 10.34 -3.46
CA GLY A 144 18.36 9.12 -3.09
C GLY A 144 17.71 8.28 -1.98
N PHE A 145 16.43 8.50 -1.67
CA PHE A 145 15.68 7.68 -0.71
C PHE A 145 15.20 6.35 -1.30
N VAL A 146 15.04 6.28 -2.61
CA VAL A 146 14.67 5.05 -3.34
C VAL A 146 15.59 4.93 -4.55
N HIS A 147 16.24 3.79 -4.74
CA HIS A 147 17.06 3.53 -5.93
C HIS A 147 16.30 2.62 -6.87
N CYS A 148 15.84 3.13 -8.01
CA CYS A 148 15.17 2.32 -9.03
C CYS A 148 15.12 3.03 -10.39
N ASP A 149 14.84 2.26 -11.45
CA ASP A 149 14.17 2.81 -12.62
C ASP A 149 12.66 2.83 -12.36
N ILE A 150 12.04 4.00 -12.47
CA ILE A 150 10.61 4.18 -12.13
C ILE A 150 9.71 3.37 -13.07
N GLY A 151 10.06 3.25 -14.35
CA GLY A 151 9.27 2.50 -15.32
C GLY A 151 9.32 0.99 -15.06
N GLU A 152 10.50 0.48 -14.70
CA GLU A 152 10.64 -0.92 -14.28
C GLU A 152 9.95 -1.19 -12.94
N LEU A 153 10.01 -0.27 -11.97
CA LEU A 153 9.31 -0.41 -10.70
C LEU A 153 7.78 -0.39 -10.90
N GLU A 154 7.25 0.47 -11.78
CA GLU A 154 5.82 0.45 -12.13
C GLU A 154 5.41 -0.91 -12.69
N LYS A 155 6.18 -1.47 -13.62
CA LYS A 155 5.93 -2.81 -14.19
C LYS A 155 5.99 -3.91 -13.12
N ASP A 156 6.98 -3.86 -12.23
CA ASP A 156 7.13 -4.84 -11.15
C ASP A 156 5.93 -4.80 -10.20
N CYS A 157 5.50 -3.60 -9.79
CA CYS A 157 4.30 -3.43 -8.98
C CYS A 157 3.04 -3.96 -9.68
N LEU A 158 2.85 -3.64 -10.96
CA LEU A 158 1.73 -4.15 -11.75
C LEU A 158 1.76 -5.68 -11.88
N GLY A 159 2.96 -6.27 -12.05
CA GLY A 159 3.16 -7.70 -12.08
C GLY A 159 2.68 -8.39 -10.81
N PHE A 160 3.14 -7.92 -9.65
CA PHE A 160 2.67 -8.43 -8.35
C PHE A 160 1.17 -8.20 -8.13
N GLY A 161 0.66 -7.03 -8.54
CA GLY A 161 -0.77 -6.73 -8.46
C GLY A 161 -1.62 -7.72 -9.24
N ASN A 162 -1.22 -8.05 -10.47
CA ASN A 162 -1.93 -9.02 -11.30
C ASN A 162 -1.84 -10.43 -10.71
N GLU A 163 -0.65 -10.83 -10.23
CA GLU A 163 -0.40 -12.13 -9.59
C GLU A 163 -1.33 -12.40 -8.40
N HIS A 164 -1.58 -11.38 -7.57
CA HIS A 164 -2.35 -11.51 -6.33
C HIS A 164 -3.79 -11.00 -6.42
N SER A 165 -4.22 -10.45 -7.57
CA SER A 165 -5.56 -9.85 -7.71
C SER A 165 -6.70 -10.86 -7.48
N ALA A 166 -6.54 -12.09 -7.95
CA ALA A 166 -7.55 -13.15 -7.78
C ALA A 166 -7.75 -13.53 -6.30
N THR A 167 -6.65 -13.71 -5.55
CA THR A 167 -6.71 -14.04 -4.12
C THR A 167 -7.23 -12.85 -3.29
N ALA A 168 -6.94 -11.63 -3.72
CA ALA A 168 -7.53 -10.42 -3.16
C ALA A 168 -9.06 -10.36 -3.34
N SER A 169 -9.56 -10.70 -4.54
CA SER A 169 -11.01 -10.78 -4.83
C SER A 169 -11.70 -11.86 -4.00
N ALA A 170 -11.06 -13.02 -3.87
CA ALA A 170 -11.52 -14.13 -3.03
C ALA A 170 -11.42 -13.85 -1.51
N ASN A 171 -10.88 -12.69 -1.14
CA ASN A 171 -10.63 -12.27 0.24
C ASN A 171 -9.76 -13.25 1.06
N GLU A 172 -8.72 -13.82 0.46
CA GLU A 172 -7.76 -14.70 1.14
C GLU A 172 -6.80 -13.93 2.06
N GLN A 173 -6.88 -14.17 3.36
CA GLN A 173 -6.15 -13.40 4.39
C GLN A 173 -5.03 -14.24 5.04
N PRO A 174 -3.88 -13.63 5.39
CA PRO A 174 -3.51 -12.22 5.19
C PRO A 174 -3.06 -11.93 3.75
N ARG A 175 -3.06 -10.65 3.37
CA ARG A 175 -2.55 -10.22 2.05
C ARG A 175 -1.02 -10.31 1.99
N PRO A 176 -0.44 -10.68 0.84
CA PRO A 176 0.99 -10.87 0.69
C PRO A 176 1.79 -9.59 0.88
N VAL A 177 3.00 -9.76 1.43
CA VAL A 177 4.07 -8.76 1.42
C VAL A 177 5.18 -9.29 0.57
N VAL A 178 5.64 -8.50 -0.40
CA VAL A 178 6.72 -8.84 -1.31
C VAL A 178 7.76 -7.73 -1.30
N LYS A 179 8.97 -8.05 -1.76
CA LYS A 179 10.01 -7.05 -2.00
C LYS A 179 10.12 -6.80 -3.49
N SER A 180 10.20 -5.53 -3.88
CA SER A 180 10.50 -5.14 -5.26
C SER A 180 11.77 -5.81 -5.75
N ARG A 181 11.77 -6.25 -7.00
CA ARG A 181 12.89 -6.92 -7.67
C ARG A 181 13.88 -5.91 -8.27
N VAL A 182 13.46 -4.65 -8.36
CA VAL A 182 14.13 -3.59 -9.14
C VAL A 182 14.34 -2.30 -8.33
N SER A 183 14.19 -2.37 -7.00
CA SER A 183 14.45 -1.22 -6.13
C SER A 183 15.12 -1.57 -4.81
N SER A 184 15.79 -0.58 -4.22
CA SER A 184 16.40 -0.65 -2.89
C SER A 184 16.40 0.67 -2.15
#